data_AF-A0A7Z6ST59-F1
#
_entry.id   AF-A0A7Z6ST59-F1
#
_cell.length_a   1.000
_cell.length_b   1.000
_cell.length_c   1.000
_cell.angle_alpha   90.00
_cell.angle_beta   90.00
_cell.angle_gamma   90.00
#
_symmetry.space_group_name_H-M   'P 1'
#
loop_
_entity.id
_entity.type
_entity.pdbx_description
1 polymer ?
#
loop_
_entity_poly.entity_id
_entity_poly.type
_entity_poly.pdbx_seq_one_letter_code
_entity_poly.pdbx_strand_id
1 'polypeptide(L)'
;LYLIFSLRLMTLLVPNFFIAFNDASVRNLEAAKLSQKKNFSPASKGIGQKLPIDRFVYGGVCNNFSIASFLKYNHVWHIYGENSKLLKYEFFYQKLLDWIKDQLNHQQDGDSLEALRPFLERHNFPTKMIFAIGATPYMPFAQEHFLQKGDEVVIVAYNHLQYSFEKIQSLLEEDTLQTKEHTNL
;
A
#
# COMPACT_ATOMS: atom_id res chain seq x y z
N LEU A 1 -9.08 3.87 -6.82
CA LEU A 1 -10.55 3.93 -6.69
C LEU A 1 -11.11 4.95 -7.67
N TYR A 2 -12.35 4.75 -8.14
CA TYR A 2 -13.16 5.80 -8.76
C TYR A 2 -14.07 6.42 -7.70
N LEU A 3 -14.27 7.72 -7.81
CA LEU A 3 -14.87 8.58 -6.80
C LEU A 3 -16.01 9.35 -7.46
N ILE A 4 -17.19 9.29 -6.86
CA ILE A 4 -18.37 10.04 -7.31
C ILE A 4 -18.76 11.04 -6.23
N PHE A 5 -18.81 12.31 -6.63
CA PHE A 5 -19.26 13.41 -5.78
C PHE A 5 -20.63 13.92 -6.24
N SER A 6 -21.52 14.21 -5.30
CA SER A 6 -22.77 14.95 -5.54
C SER A 6 -22.81 16.16 -4.62
N LEU A 7 -23.08 17.34 -5.17
CA LEU A 7 -23.05 18.61 -4.42
C LEU A 7 -21.77 18.76 -3.56
N ARG A 8 -20.62 18.34 -4.13
CA ARG A 8 -19.29 18.35 -3.49
C ARG A 8 -19.11 17.40 -2.29
N LEU A 9 -20.04 16.48 -2.06
CA LEU A 9 -19.93 15.41 -1.07
C LEU A 9 -19.67 14.07 -1.75
N MET A 10 -18.76 13.29 -1.18
CA MET A 10 -18.47 11.92 -1.59
C MET A 10 -19.70 11.05 -1.35
N THR A 11 -20.23 10.46 -2.43
CA THR A 11 -21.40 9.58 -2.36
C THR A 11 -21.04 8.12 -2.56
N LEU A 12 -20.13 7.83 -3.49
CA LEU A 12 -19.74 6.46 -3.87
C LEU A 12 -18.24 6.33 -4.16
N LEU A 13 -17.68 5.23 -3.67
CA LEU A 13 -16.31 4.77 -3.95
C LEU A 13 -16.37 3.43 -4.67
N VAL A 14 -15.68 3.32 -5.80
CA VAL A 14 -15.61 2.08 -6.60
C VAL A 14 -14.15 1.61 -6.68
N PRO A 15 -13.75 0.58 -5.90
CA PRO A 15 -12.46 -0.07 -6.03
C PRO A 15 -12.38 -0.82 -7.37
N ASN A 16 -11.39 -0.49 -8.18
CA ASN A 16 -11.16 -1.13 -9.49
C ASN A 16 -9.87 -1.94 -9.52
N PHE A 17 -8.88 -1.52 -8.73
CA PHE A 17 -7.57 -2.16 -8.67
C PHE A 17 -7.03 -2.10 -7.24
N PHE A 18 -6.24 -3.10 -6.88
CA PHE A 18 -5.31 -3.08 -5.75
C PHE A 18 -3.87 -3.22 -6.28
N ILE A 19 -2.91 -2.74 -5.51
CA ILE A 19 -1.51 -2.63 -5.95
C ILE A 19 -0.62 -2.79 -4.71
N ALA A 20 0.53 -3.45 -4.86
CA ALA A 20 1.64 -3.26 -3.91
C ALA A 20 2.10 -1.80 -3.95
N PHE A 21 2.32 -1.20 -2.77
CA PHE A 21 2.67 0.21 -2.65
C PHE A 21 3.83 0.38 -1.66
N ASN A 22 4.86 1.12 -2.08
CA ASN A 22 5.94 1.55 -1.19
C ASN A 22 5.62 2.94 -0.61
N ASP A 23 5.34 2.99 0.69
CA ASP A 23 5.12 4.21 1.46
C ASP A 23 6.31 4.54 2.39
N ALA A 24 7.53 4.60 1.84
CA ALA A 24 8.72 4.88 2.64
C ALA A 24 8.57 6.22 3.39
N SER A 25 8.96 6.20 4.66
CA SER A 25 8.71 7.29 5.61
C SER A 25 9.95 7.50 6.48
N VAL A 26 10.25 8.76 6.78
CA VAL A 26 11.35 9.10 7.69
C VAL A 26 10.85 8.93 9.12
N ARG A 27 11.32 7.89 9.82
CA ARG A 27 10.84 7.53 11.17
C ARG A 27 11.32 8.49 12.26
N ASN A 28 12.57 8.93 12.17
CA ASN A 28 13.24 9.74 13.20
C ASN A 28 13.13 11.25 12.94
N LEU A 29 12.17 11.68 12.10
CA LEU A 29 11.88 13.08 11.90
C LEU A 29 10.77 13.52 12.86
N GLU A 30 11.10 14.47 13.74
CA GLU A 30 10.10 15.20 14.50
C GLU A 30 9.31 16.10 13.53
N ALA A 31 8.00 15.86 13.44
CA ALA A 31 7.13 16.60 12.54
C ALA A 31 5.72 16.67 13.13
N ALA A 32 5.07 17.81 12.92
CA ALA A 32 3.71 18.05 13.40
C ALA A 32 2.68 17.25 12.60
N LYS A 33 2.90 17.08 11.29
CA LYS A 33 2.00 16.37 10.38
C LYS A 33 2.62 15.12 9.80
N LEU A 34 1.82 14.09 9.54
CA LEU A 34 2.28 12.85 8.92
C LEU A 34 2.87 13.08 7.53
N SER A 35 2.28 13.98 6.74
CA SER A 35 2.75 14.29 5.39
C SER A 35 4.19 14.80 5.36
N GLN A 36 4.62 15.50 6.42
CA GLN A 36 5.98 16.04 6.55
C GLN A 36 7.03 14.95 6.75
N LYS A 37 6.63 13.76 7.24
CA LYS A 37 7.50 12.58 7.35
C LYS A 37 7.61 11.80 6.03
N LYS A 38 6.88 12.22 4.99
CA LYS A 38 6.86 11.57 3.68
C LYS A 38 7.78 12.32 2.73
N ASN A 39 8.62 11.57 2.03
CA ASN A 39 9.31 12.06 0.85
C ASN A 39 8.52 11.59 -0.38
N PHE A 40 8.09 12.50 -1.25
CA PHE A 40 7.34 12.15 -2.47
C PHE A 40 8.23 12.05 -3.71
N SER A 41 9.55 11.96 -3.54
CA SER A 41 10.47 11.70 -4.63
C SER A 41 10.29 10.28 -5.21
N PRO A 42 10.71 10.07 -6.47
CA PRO A 42 10.64 8.75 -7.11
C PRO A 42 11.35 7.63 -6.35
N ALA A 43 12.36 7.95 -5.54
CA ALA A 43 13.09 6.97 -4.74
C ALA A 43 12.36 6.55 -3.44
N SER A 44 11.27 7.23 -3.07
CA SER A 44 10.56 7.00 -1.79
C SER A 44 9.14 6.46 -1.98
N LYS A 45 8.51 6.69 -3.13
CA LYS A 45 7.17 6.19 -3.44
C LYS A 45 7.21 5.33 -4.69
N GLY A 46 6.65 4.13 -4.60
CA GLY A 46 6.60 3.18 -5.71
C GLY A 46 5.24 2.49 -5.75
N ILE A 47 4.76 2.22 -6.95
CA ILE A 47 3.55 1.44 -7.20
C ILE A 47 3.93 0.22 -8.05
N GLY A 48 3.42 -0.95 -7.67
CA GLY A 48 3.54 -2.16 -8.47
C GLY A 48 2.52 -2.22 -9.60
N GLN A 49 2.31 -3.44 -10.11
CA GLN A 49 1.30 -3.72 -11.12
C GLN A 49 -0.12 -3.54 -10.58
N LYS A 50 -1.00 -2.97 -11.41
CA LYS A 50 -2.43 -2.85 -11.09
C LYS A 50 -3.10 -4.21 -11.21
N LEU A 51 -3.53 -4.77 -10.07
CA LEU A 51 -4.27 -6.01 -10.01
C LEU A 51 -5.77 -5.70 -9.99
N PRO A 52 -6.56 -6.19 -10.96
CA PRO A 52 -7.99 -5.88 -11.05
C PRO A 52 -8.75 -6.44 -9.86
N ILE A 53 -9.71 -5.66 -9.35
CA ILE A 53 -10.67 -6.11 -8.35
C ILE A 53 -11.93 -6.57 -9.07
N ASP A 54 -12.32 -7.82 -8.87
CA ASP A 54 -13.60 -8.37 -9.35
C ASP A 54 -14.76 -7.90 -8.45
N ARG A 55 -14.63 -8.11 -7.14
CA ARG A 55 -15.58 -7.76 -6.10
C ARG A 55 -14.81 -7.39 -4.84
N PHE A 56 -15.07 -6.21 -4.30
CA PHE A 56 -14.42 -5.75 -3.07
C PHE A 56 -15.20 -6.17 -1.82
N VAL A 57 -15.38 -7.49 -1.67
CA VAL A 57 -16.04 -8.15 -0.53
C VAL A 57 -15.34 -9.45 -0.19
N TYR A 58 -15.69 -10.06 0.95
CA TYR A 58 -15.22 -11.40 1.29
C TYR A 58 -15.64 -12.41 0.21
N GLY A 59 -14.69 -13.21 -0.25
CA GLY A 59 -14.84 -14.15 -1.37
C GLY A 59 -14.58 -13.53 -2.75
N GLY A 60 -14.12 -12.28 -2.81
CA GLY A 60 -13.55 -11.66 -4.02
C GLY A 60 -12.06 -11.96 -4.17
N VAL A 61 -11.44 -11.45 -5.25
CA VAL A 61 -10.05 -11.73 -5.64
C VAL A 61 -9.04 -11.43 -4.52
N CYS A 62 -9.26 -10.38 -3.72
CA CYS A 62 -8.35 -10.01 -2.63
C CYS A 62 -8.23 -11.12 -1.56
N ASN A 63 -9.20 -12.04 -1.44
CA ASN A 63 -9.09 -13.19 -0.54
C ASN A 63 -7.90 -14.08 -0.86
N ASN A 64 -7.49 -14.12 -2.12
CA ASN A 64 -6.47 -15.03 -2.63
C ASN A 64 -5.08 -14.42 -2.60
N PHE A 65 -4.93 -13.19 -2.10
CA PHE A 65 -3.66 -12.45 -2.13
C PHE A 65 -3.03 -12.30 -0.75
N SER A 66 -1.70 -12.33 -0.75
CA SER A 66 -0.85 -11.95 0.36
C SER A 66 0.08 -10.82 -0.08
N ILE A 67 0.59 -10.07 0.89
CA ILE A 67 1.61 -9.05 0.70
C ILE A 67 2.80 -9.34 1.62
N ALA A 68 4.00 -9.18 1.08
CA ALA A 68 5.25 -9.26 1.82
C ALA A 68 6.21 -8.16 1.33
N SER A 69 7.16 -7.79 2.19
CA SER A 69 8.23 -6.86 1.81
C SER A 69 9.58 -7.40 2.20
N PHE A 70 10.59 -7.06 1.40
CA PHE A 70 11.94 -7.56 1.50
C PHE A 70 12.93 -6.40 1.33
N LEU A 71 14.05 -6.51 2.03
CA LEU A 71 15.18 -5.61 1.92
C LEU A 71 16.42 -6.42 1.56
N LYS A 72 17.12 -6.04 0.50
CA LYS A 72 18.45 -6.57 0.20
C LYS A 72 19.46 -5.72 0.93
N TYR A 73 20.12 -6.33 1.91
CA TYR A 73 21.15 -5.68 2.71
C TYR A 73 22.40 -6.54 2.65
N ASN A 74 23.55 -5.94 2.34
CA ASN A 74 24.82 -6.67 2.11
C ASN A 74 24.67 -7.88 1.18
N HIS A 75 23.95 -7.70 0.07
CA HIS A 75 23.67 -8.73 -0.95
C HIS A 75 22.80 -9.92 -0.48
N VAL A 76 22.24 -9.88 0.73
CA VAL A 76 21.36 -10.91 1.27
C VAL A 76 19.94 -10.36 1.37
N TRP A 77 18.95 -11.14 0.94
CA TRP A 77 17.54 -10.78 1.08
C TRP A 77 17.04 -11.08 2.50
N HIS A 78 16.46 -10.06 3.13
CA HIS A 78 15.80 -10.17 4.43
C HIS A 78 14.31 -9.90 4.29
N ILE A 79 13.49 -10.68 4.99
CA ILE A 79 12.07 -10.37 5.15
C ILE A 79 11.97 -9.11 6.00
N TYR A 80 11.41 -8.05 5.43
CA TYR A 80 11.34 -6.74 6.06
C TYR A 80 10.01 -6.53 6.79
N GLY A 81 8.90 -6.94 6.17
CA GLY A 81 7.56 -6.93 6.76
C GLY A 81 6.91 -8.31 6.69
N GLU A 82 6.04 -8.60 7.67
CA GLU A 82 5.35 -9.89 7.77
C GLU A 82 4.64 -10.24 6.45
N ASN A 83 4.76 -11.50 6.02
CA ASN A 83 3.92 -12.07 4.97
C ASN A 83 2.47 -12.18 5.46
N SER A 84 1.63 -11.25 5.01
CA SER A 84 0.27 -11.11 5.48
C SER A 84 -0.73 -11.34 4.37
N LYS A 85 -1.71 -12.23 4.62
CA LYS A 85 -2.92 -12.28 3.78
C LYS A 85 -3.62 -10.93 3.84
N LEU A 86 -4.13 -10.44 2.71
CA LEU A 86 -4.85 -9.16 2.69
C LEU A 86 -6.08 -9.16 3.61
N LEU A 87 -6.67 -10.32 3.85
CA LEU A 87 -7.79 -10.50 4.79
C LEU A 87 -7.44 -10.25 6.26
N LYS A 88 -6.15 -10.24 6.64
CA LYS A 88 -5.75 -9.92 8.02
C LYS A 88 -5.90 -8.43 8.35
N TYR A 89 -6.06 -7.55 7.35
CA TYR A 89 -6.29 -6.13 7.59
C TYR A 89 -7.66 -5.94 8.26
N GLU A 90 -7.67 -5.42 9.49
CA GLU A 90 -8.89 -5.20 10.29
C GLU A 90 -9.85 -4.16 9.69
N PHE A 91 -9.31 -3.32 8.81
CA PHE A 91 -10.00 -2.22 8.17
C PHE A 91 -10.05 -2.45 6.66
N PHE A 92 -10.95 -3.34 6.23
CA PHE A 92 -11.03 -3.81 4.85
C PHE A 92 -12.47 -3.87 4.32
N TYR A 93 -12.63 -3.99 2.99
CA TYR A 93 -13.93 -4.03 2.32
C TYR A 93 -14.85 -2.84 2.65
N GLN A 94 -16.13 -3.10 2.95
CA GLN A 94 -17.13 -2.06 3.16
C GLN A 94 -16.74 -1.13 4.30
N LYS A 95 -16.18 -1.68 5.39
CA LYS A 95 -15.68 -0.88 6.52
C LYS A 95 -14.67 0.17 6.07
N LEU A 96 -13.72 -0.22 5.21
CA LEU A 96 -12.74 0.69 4.59
C LEU A 96 -13.41 1.75 3.72
N LEU A 97 -14.36 1.37 2.86
CA LEU A 97 -15.03 2.31 1.97
C LEU A 97 -15.83 3.35 2.73
N ASP A 98 -16.57 2.92 3.77
CA ASP A 98 -17.37 3.82 4.60
C ASP A 98 -16.50 4.83 5.32
N TRP A 99 -15.36 4.39 5.86
CA TRP A 99 -14.39 5.28 6.50
C TRP A 99 -13.73 6.24 5.53
N ILE A 100 -13.27 5.79 4.36
CA ILE A 100 -12.69 6.70 3.35
C ILE A 100 -13.72 7.77 2.98
N LYS A 101 -14.99 7.37 2.77
CA LYS A 101 -16.07 8.30 2.46
C LYS A 101 -16.28 9.32 3.58
N ASP A 102 -16.33 8.86 4.83
CA ASP A 102 -16.46 9.71 6.00
C ASP A 102 -15.29 10.71 6.10
N GLN A 103 -14.04 10.23 6.00
CA GLN A 103 -12.86 11.10 6.06
C GLN A 103 -12.82 12.13 4.94
N LEU A 104 -13.13 11.75 3.68
CA LEU A 104 -13.16 12.70 2.56
C LEU A 104 -14.21 13.81 2.75
N ASN A 105 -15.31 13.52 3.46
CA ASN A 105 -16.37 14.48 3.71
C ASN A 105 -16.16 15.32 4.98
N HIS A 106 -15.53 14.74 6.00
CA HIS A 106 -15.60 15.27 7.37
C HIS A 106 -14.25 15.45 8.07
N GLN A 107 -13.14 14.88 7.57
CA GLN A 107 -11.82 15.01 8.22
C GLN A 107 -11.42 16.47 8.35
N GLN A 108 -11.32 16.92 9.60
CA GLN A 108 -10.81 18.24 9.98
C GLN A 108 -9.30 18.20 10.20
N ASP A 109 -8.68 19.37 10.26
CA ASP A 109 -7.29 19.48 10.68
C ASP A 109 -7.20 19.16 12.18
N GLY A 110 -6.33 18.22 12.55
CA GLY A 110 -6.23 17.76 13.94
C GLY A 110 -5.13 16.72 14.10
N ASP A 111 -4.51 16.70 15.27
CA ASP A 111 -3.35 15.87 15.56
C ASP A 111 -2.30 15.96 14.42
N SER A 112 -1.92 14.82 13.87
CA SER A 112 -0.97 14.68 12.78
C SER A 112 -1.60 14.66 11.38
N LEU A 113 -2.91 14.90 11.27
CA LEU A 113 -3.69 14.85 10.04
C LEU A 113 -4.07 16.25 9.54
N GLU A 114 -4.09 16.43 8.22
CA GLU A 114 -4.60 17.64 7.57
C GLU A 114 -6.10 17.54 7.27
N ALA A 115 -6.79 18.68 7.23
CA ALA A 115 -8.13 18.73 6.65
C ALA A 115 -8.10 18.34 5.17
N LEU A 116 -8.89 17.36 4.74
CA LEU A 116 -8.87 16.88 3.34
C LEU A 116 -9.64 17.79 2.38
N ARG A 117 -10.71 18.43 2.86
CA ARG A 117 -11.63 19.20 2.01
C ARG A 117 -10.95 20.36 1.26
N PRO A 118 -10.07 21.18 1.87
CA PRO A 118 -9.32 22.19 1.13
C PRO A 118 -8.44 21.63 0.00
N PHE A 119 -7.94 20.38 0.12
CA PHE A 119 -7.22 19.73 -0.97
C PHE A 119 -8.17 19.31 -2.09
N LEU A 120 -9.31 18.70 -1.75
CA LEU A 120 -10.33 18.32 -2.74
C LEU A 120 -10.82 19.52 -3.54
N GLU A 121 -11.10 20.64 -2.87
CA GLU A 121 -11.57 21.87 -3.51
C GLU A 121 -10.54 22.47 -4.47
N ARG A 122 -9.26 22.56 -4.05
CA ARG A 122 -8.17 23.05 -4.92
C ARG A 122 -7.92 22.18 -6.14
N HIS A 123 -8.28 20.90 -6.09
CA HIS A 123 -8.13 19.95 -7.19
C HIS A 123 -9.44 19.61 -7.90
N ASN A 124 -10.49 20.43 -7.72
CA ASN A 124 -11.79 20.26 -8.38
C ASN A 124 -12.42 18.87 -8.18
N PHE A 125 -12.33 18.33 -6.96
CA PHE A 125 -12.93 17.05 -6.56
C PHE A 125 -12.56 15.89 -7.51
N PRO A 126 -11.30 15.43 -7.51
CA PRO A 126 -10.82 14.47 -8.48
C PRO A 126 -11.57 13.14 -8.40
N THR A 127 -11.89 12.57 -9.55
CA THR A 127 -12.70 11.34 -9.68
C THR A 127 -11.90 10.05 -9.56
N LYS A 128 -10.58 10.15 -9.38
CA LYS A 128 -9.65 9.01 -9.24
C LYS A 128 -8.63 9.29 -8.15
N MET A 129 -8.45 8.33 -7.24
CA MET A 129 -7.46 8.40 -6.17
C MET A 129 -6.87 7.03 -5.85
N ILE A 130 -5.65 7.03 -5.32
CA ILE A 130 -4.99 5.86 -4.73
C ILE A 130 -4.99 6.06 -3.21
N PHE A 131 -5.38 5.03 -2.48
CA PHE A 131 -5.34 5.02 -1.02
C PHE A 131 -4.37 3.93 -0.57
N ALA A 132 -3.32 4.33 0.15
CA ALA A 132 -2.45 3.40 0.87
C ALA A 132 -3.10 3.12 2.24
N ILE A 133 -3.35 1.85 2.54
CA ILE A 133 -4.23 1.45 3.67
C ILE A 133 -3.46 0.93 4.88
N GLY A 134 -2.15 1.15 4.91
CA GLY A 134 -1.26 0.69 5.98
C GLY A 134 -0.11 -0.16 5.46
N ALA A 135 0.68 -0.67 6.39
CA ALA A 135 1.82 -1.53 6.15
C ALA A 135 1.74 -2.76 7.08
N THR A 136 2.40 -3.85 6.69
CA THR A 136 2.52 -5.02 7.57
C THR A 136 3.49 -4.73 8.72
N PRO A 137 3.37 -5.46 9.85
CA PRO A 137 4.32 -5.34 10.95
C PRO A 137 5.76 -5.60 10.50
N TYR A 138 6.71 -4.87 11.08
CA TYR A 138 8.14 -5.11 10.85
C TYR A 138 8.59 -6.42 11.48
N MET A 139 9.34 -7.21 10.71
CA MET A 139 10.10 -8.34 11.26
C MET A 139 11.24 -7.82 12.15
N PRO A 140 11.78 -8.62 13.09
CA PRO A 140 12.82 -8.17 14.02
C PRO A 140 14.01 -7.48 13.34
N PHE A 141 14.49 -8.02 12.21
CA PHE A 141 15.55 -7.40 11.41
C PHE A 141 15.22 -5.95 11.01
N ALA A 142 14.00 -5.71 10.52
CA ALA A 142 13.57 -4.39 10.03
C ALA A 142 13.34 -3.35 11.14
N GLN A 143 13.22 -3.78 12.40
CA GLN A 143 13.08 -2.87 13.54
C GLN A 143 14.41 -2.17 13.87
N GLU A 144 15.53 -2.80 13.52
CA GLU A 144 16.89 -2.30 13.80
C GLU A 144 17.61 -1.81 12.53
N HIS A 145 17.12 -2.15 11.33
CA HIS A 145 17.76 -1.83 10.05
C HIS A 145 16.89 -0.90 9.20
N PHE A 146 17.21 0.39 9.26
CA PHE A 146 16.63 1.40 8.37
C PHE A 146 17.30 1.39 7.00
N LEU A 147 16.56 1.87 5.98
CA LEU A 147 17.04 1.95 4.61
C LEU A 147 18.32 2.81 4.50
N GLN A 148 19.30 2.29 3.76
CA GLN A 148 20.56 2.94 3.44
C GLN A 148 20.72 3.11 1.94
N LYS A 149 21.67 3.97 1.54
CA LYS A 149 21.99 4.15 0.12
C LYS A 149 22.54 2.85 -0.44
N GLY A 150 21.92 2.35 -1.51
CA GLY A 150 22.33 1.11 -2.19
C GLY A 150 21.46 -0.08 -1.84
N ASP A 151 20.57 0.04 -0.85
CA ASP A 151 19.60 -1.00 -0.53
C ASP A 151 18.59 -1.18 -1.67
N GLU A 152 18.18 -2.44 -1.88
CA GLU A 152 17.10 -2.79 -2.79
C GLU A 152 15.86 -3.20 -1.98
N VAL A 153 14.72 -2.58 -2.29
CA VAL A 153 13.44 -2.86 -1.61
C VAL A 153 12.49 -3.53 -2.59
N VAL A 154 11.93 -4.67 -2.19
CA VAL A 154 10.87 -5.35 -2.95
C VAL A 154 9.62 -5.43 -2.09
N ILE A 155 8.49 -5.05 -2.65
CA ILE A 155 7.16 -5.26 -2.06
C ILE A 155 6.35 -6.01 -3.09
N VAL A 156 5.84 -7.17 -2.72
CA VAL A 156 5.15 -8.08 -3.64
C VAL A 156 3.77 -8.40 -3.10
N ALA A 157 2.77 -8.27 -3.97
CA ALA A 157 1.41 -8.72 -3.72
C ALA A 157 1.12 -9.91 -4.63
N TYR A 158 1.06 -11.11 -4.06
CA TYR A 158 1.01 -12.34 -4.84
C TYR A 158 -0.22 -13.18 -4.51
N ASN A 159 -0.72 -13.91 -5.52
CA ASN A 159 -1.78 -14.88 -5.33
C ASN A 159 -1.23 -16.10 -4.59
N HIS A 160 -1.58 -16.25 -3.31
CA HIS A 160 -1.07 -17.30 -2.45
C HIS A 160 -1.70 -18.68 -2.72
N LEU A 161 -2.65 -18.77 -3.65
CA LEU A 161 -3.12 -20.06 -4.19
C LEU A 161 -2.23 -20.56 -5.33
N GLN A 162 -1.42 -19.68 -5.93
CA GLN A 162 -0.52 -20.00 -7.04
C GLN A 162 0.94 -20.09 -6.59
N TYR A 163 1.36 -19.22 -5.68
CA TYR A 163 2.72 -19.15 -5.18
C TYR A 163 2.75 -19.36 -3.66
N SER A 164 3.69 -20.18 -3.18
CA SER A 164 4.02 -20.21 -1.75
C SER A 164 4.96 -19.05 -1.41
N PHE A 165 5.07 -18.72 -0.12
CA PHE A 165 5.99 -17.67 0.33
C PHE A 165 7.46 -18.03 0.05
N GLU A 166 7.80 -19.30 0.24
CA GLU A 166 9.13 -19.85 -0.02
C GLU A 166 9.48 -19.72 -1.50
N LYS A 167 8.52 -19.97 -2.40
CA LYS A 167 8.75 -19.76 -3.84
C LYS A 167 9.04 -18.30 -4.16
N ILE A 168 8.34 -17.35 -3.53
CA ILE A 168 8.64 -15.91 -3.68
C ILE A 168 10.07 -15.59 -3.23
N GLN A 169 10.51 -16.17 -2.11
CA GLN A 169 11.89 -16.00 -1.62
C GLN A 169 12.92 -16.57 -2.60
N SER A 170 12.71 -17.78 -3.13
CA SER A 170 13.63 -18.35 -4.12
C SER A 170 13.71 -17.49 -5.39
N LEU A 171 12.59 -16.95 -5.86
CA LEU A 171 12.58 -16.05 -7.04
C LEU A 171 13.32 -14.72 -6.79
N LEU A 172 13.40 -14.24 -5.53
CA LEU A 172 14.23 -13.09 -5.16
C LEU A 172 15.72 -13.43 -5.22
N GLU A 173 16.09 -14.59 -4.68
CA GLU A 173 17.49 -15.04 -4.63
C GLU A 173 18.03 -15.34 -6.03
N GLU A 174 17.18 -15.83 -6.93
CA GLU A 174 17.51 -16.11 -8.33
C GLU A 174 17.44 -14.87 -9.24
N ASP A 175 16.97 -13.71 -8.74
CA ASP A 175 16.71 -12.49 -9.52
C ASP A 175 15.72 -12.70 -10.70
N THR A 176 14.77 -13.62 -10.54
CA THR A 176 13.82 -14.03 -11.58
C THR A 176 12.39 -13.51 -11.39
N LEU A 177 12.15 -12.73 -10.33
CA LEU A 177 10.83 -12.16 -10.01
C LEU A 177 10.22 -11.31 -11.12
N GLN A 178 11.03 -10.59 -11.90
CA GLN A 178 10.57 -9.70 -12.97
C GLN A 178 10.55 -10.35 -14.36
N THR A 179 10.73 -11.68 -14.44
CA THR A 179 10.72 -12.40 -15.71
C THR A 179 9.31 -12.49 -16.30
N LYS A 180 9.22 -12.67 -17.63
CA LYS A 180 7.93 -12.77 -18.35
C LYS A 180 7.03 -13.91 -17.86
N GLU A 181 7.58 -14.91 -17.18
CA GLU A 181 6.84 -16.04 -16.62
C GLU A 181 6.06 -15.66 -15.35
N HIS A 182 6.42 -14.55 -14.70
CA HIS A 182 5.87 -14.11 -13.43
C HIS A 182 5.21 -12.72 -13.48
N THR A 183 4.71 -12.30 -14.65
CA THR A 183 4.08 -10.99 -14.89
C THR A 183 2.81 -10.69 -14.08
N ASN A 184 2.39 -11.60 -13.19
CA ASN A 184 1.24 -11.42 -12.31
C ASN A 184 1.66 -11.25 -10.83
N LEU A 185 2.97 -11.13 -10.55
CA LEU A 185 3.55 -10.75 -9.25
C LEU A 185 3.75 -9.24 -9.13
#